data_AF-A0A1Q7VQ78-F1
#
_entry.id   AF-A0A1Q7VQ78-F1
#
_cell.length_a   1.000
_cell.length_b   1.000
_cell.length_c   1.000
_cell.angle_alpha   90.00
_cell.angle_beta   90.00
_cell.angle_gamma   90.00
#
_symmetry.space_group_name_H-M   'P 1'
#
loop_
_entity.id
_entity.type
_entity.pdbx_description
1 polymer ?
#
loop_
_entity_poly.entity_id
_entity_poly.type
_entity_poly.pdbx_seq_one_letter_code
_entity_poly.pdbx_strand_id
1 'polypeptide(L)' 'MATIASLILGAAGLSRHSLRHSFASMLATDLDVPGTTLARLTGHADAGFTLKMYAGDGRDDAAVAADVLRRAAGAKVGA' A
#
# COMPACT_ATOMS: atom_id res chain seq x y z
N MET A 1 2.93 -19.63 -14.80
CA MET A 1 2.61 -18.44 -15.62
C MET A 1 1.10 -18.35 -15.74
N ALA A 2 0.46 -17.32 -15.18
CA ALA A 2 -0.98 -17.13 -15.35
C ALA A 2 -1.26 -16.54 -16.74
N THR A 3 -2.13 -17.16 -17.52
CA THR A 3 -2.53 -16.70 -18.86
C THR A 3 -3.46 -15.48 -18.73
N ILE A 4 -3.49 -14.61 -19.74
CA ILE A 4 -4.36 -13.41 -19.78
C ILE A 4 -5.83 -13.76 -19.49
N ALA A 5 -6.31 -14.92 -19.96
CA ALA A 5 -7.65 -15.42 -19.69
C ALA A 5 -7.91 -15.69 -18.18
N SER A 6 -6.92 -16.17 -17.44
CA SER A 6 -7.04 -16.42 -15.99
C SER A 6 -7.08 -15.12 -15.17
N LEU A 7 -6.38 -14.07 -15.62
CA LEU A 7 -6.47 -12.73 -15.02
C LEU A 7 -7.86 -12.11 -15.24
N ILE A 8 -8.42 -12.25 -16.44
CA ILE A 8 -9.75 -11.72 -16.79
C ILE A 8 -10.85 -12.47 -16.04
N LEU A 9 -10.77 -13.80 -15.96
CA LEU A 9 -11.75 -14.61 -15.23
C LEU A 9 -11.68 -14.36 -13.71
N GLY A 10 -10.48 -14.14 -13.17
CA GLY A 10 -10.29 -13.73 -11.78
C GLY A 10 -10.87 -12.33 -11.50
N ALA A 11 -10.73 -11.39 -12.45
CA ALA A 11 -11.31 -10.06 -12.35
C ALA A 11 -12.85 -10.04 -12.46
N ALA A 12 -13.46 -11.00 -13.17
CA ALA A 12 -14.91 -11.11 -13.34
C ALA A 12 -15.67 -11.38 -12.01
N GLY A 13 -14.99 -11.89 -10.98
CA GLY A 13 -15.54 -12.07 -9.64
C GLY A 13 -15.25 -10.92 -8.66
N LEU A 14 -14.47 -9.90 -9.06
CA LEU A 14 -14.08 -8.82 -8.17
C LEU A 14 -15.09 -7.69 -8.20
N SER A 15 -15.58 -7.32 -7.01
CA SER A 15 -16.40 -6.12 -6.88
C SER A 15 -15.59 -4.87 -7.20
N ARG A 16 -16.25 -3.80 -7.65
CA ARG A 16 -15.62 -2.46 -7.78
C ARG A 16 -14.93 -2.02 -6.50
N HIS A 17 -15.47 -2.42 -5.35
CA HIS A 17 -14.88 -2.15 -4.04
C HIS A 17 -13.55 -2.90 -3.85
N SER A 18 -13.49 -4.17 -4.25
CA SER A 18 -12.25 -4.97 -4.20
C SER A 18 -11.15 -4.36 -5.08
N LEU A 19 -11.49 -3.91 -6.29
CA LEU A 19 -10.55 -3.23 -7.19
C LEU A 19 -10.04 -1.91 -6.59
N ARG A 20 -10.93 -1.13 -6.00
CA ARG A 20 -10.55 0.09 -5.27
C ARG A 20 -9.58 -0.22 -4.14
N HIS A 21 -9.78 -1.31 -3.39
CA HIS A 21 -8.88 -1.73 -2.33
C HIS A 21 -7.50 -2.11 -2.87
N SER A 22 -7.44 -2.97 -3.90
CA SER A 22 -6.16 -3.36 -4.49
C SER A 22 -5.38 -2.17 -5.05
N PHE A 23 -6.06 -1.25 -5.74
CA PHE A 23 -5.43 -0.05 -6.27
C PHE A 23 -4.89 0.85 -5.15
N ALA A 24 -5.70 1.12 -4.12
CA ALA A 24 -5.29 1.98 -3.02
C ALA A 24 -4.15 1.37 -2.18
N SER A 25 -4.12 0.05 -1.99
CA SER A 25 -3.00 -0.63 -1.34
C SER A 25 -1.70 -0.51 -2.12
N MET A 26 -1.72 -0.74 -3.44
CA MET A 26 -0.53 -0.56 -4.29
C MET A 26 0.00 0.88 -4.23
N LEU A 27 -0.88 1.89 -4.24
CA LEU A 27 -0.46 3.28 -4.06
C LEU A 27 0.21 3.54 -2.71
N ALA A 28 -0.29 2.90 -1.64
CA ALA A 28 0.22 3.06 -0.30
C ALA A 28 1.55 2.34 -0.06
N THR A 29 1.73 1.14 -0.63
CA THR A 29 2.88 0.27 -0.35
C THR A 29 3.99 0.40 -1.38
N ASP A 30 3.65 0.35 -2.66
CA ASP A 30 4.64 0.18 -3.74
C ASP A 30 5.12 1.53 -4.26
N LEU A 31 4.24 2.53 -4.23
CA LEU A 31 4.50 3.88 -4.70
C LEU A 31 4.69 4.91 -3.56
N ASP A 32 4.57 4.47 -2.31
CA ASP A 32 4.79 5.27 -1.09
C ASP A 32 4.04 6.63 -1.14
N VAL A 33 2.81 6.63 -1.66
CA VAL A 33 2.02 7.85 -1.83
C VAL A 33 1.68 8.44 -0.46
N PRO A 34 1.91 9.74 -0.21
CA PRO A 34 1.56 10.36 1.06
C PRO A 34 0.10 10.15 1.45
N GLY A 35 -0.14 9.84 2.72
CA GLY A 35 -1.48 9.49 3.22
C GLY A 35 -2.56 10.54 2.94
N THR A 36 -2.21 11.83 2.94
CA THR A 36 -3.13 12.93 2.58
C THR A 36 -3.53 12.90 1.11
N THR A 37 -2.59 12.60 0.21
CA THR A 37 -2.85 12.41 -1.22
C THR A 37 -3.69 11.16 -1.45
N LEU A 38 -3.38 10.06 -0.76
CA LEU A 38 -4.14 8.82 -0.84
C LEU A 38 -5.58 9.00 -0.35
N ALA A 39 -5.78 9.75 0.74
CA ALA A 39 -7.12 10.07 1.26
C ALA A 39 -7.93 10.88 0.25
N ARG A 40 -7.31 11.87 -0.41
CA ARG A 40 -7.95 12.65 -1.48
C ARG A 40 -8.33 11.77 -2.68
N LEU A 41 -7.44 10.88 -3.13
CA LEU A 41 -7.70 9.99 -4.28
C LEU A 41 -8.79 8.97 -3.99
N THR A 42 -8.90 8.53 -2.74
CA THR A 42 -9.94 7.59 -2.29
C THR A 42 -11.20 8.32 -1.83
N GLY A 43 -11.18 9.63 -1.62
CA GLY A 43 -12.32 10.39 -1.09
C GLY A 43 -12.58 10.12 0.39
N HIS A 44 -11.56 9.73 1.15
CA HIS A 44 -11.62 9.68 2.60
C HIS A 44 -11.33 11.06 3.20
N ALA A 45 -12.08 11.43 4.24
CA ALA A 45 -11.86 12.67 4.98
C ALA A 45 -10.65 12.59 5.93
N ASP A 46 -10.27 11.38 6.35
CA ASP A 46 -9.19 11.14 7.30
C ASP A 46 -8.04 10.34 6.67
N ALA A 47 -6.85 10.93 6.72
CA ALA A 47 -5.62 10.32 6.22
C ALA A 47 -5.15 9.16 7.09
N GLY A 48 -5.36 9.22 8.41
CA GLY A 48 -4.99 8.15 9.33
C GLY A 48 -5.77 6.87 9.06
N PHE A 49 -7.08 6.98 8.91
CA PHE A 49 -7.97 5.92 8.48
C PHE A 49 -7.54 5.32 7.14
N THR A 50 -7.20 6.17 6.18
CA THR A 50 -6.78 5.72 4.84
C THR A 50 -5.52 4.86 4.89
N LEU A 51 -4.50 5.30 5.62
CA LEU A 51 -3.27 4.54 5.79
C LEU A 51 -3.52 3.24 6.54
N LYS A 52 -4.31 3.27 7.62
CA LYS A 52 -4.70 2.06 8.36
C LYS A 52 -5.36 1.00 7.47
N MET A 53 -6.15 1.41 6.48
CA MET A 53 -6.88 0.50 5.60
C MET A 53 -6.03 -0.03 4.43
N TYR A 54 -5.05 0.75 3.95
CA TYR A 54 -4.37 0.43 2.69
C TYR A 54 -2.86 0.21 2.80
N ALA A 55 -2.17 0.83 3.76
CA ALA A 55 -0.74 0.69 3.97
C ALA A 55 -0.39 -0.56 4.81
N GLY A 56 -1.09 -1.67 4.53
CA GLY A 56 -0.81 -2.95 5.17
C GLY A 56 0.53 -3.49 4.68
N ASP A 57 1.50 -3.58 5.59
CA ASP A 57 2.78 -4.23 5.31
C ASP A 57 2.71 -5.71 5.69
N GLY A 58 2.94 -6.59 4.71
CA GLY A 58 2.94 -8.04 4.93
C GLY A 58 4.25 -8.57 5.52
N ARG A 59 5.27 -7.72 5.68
CA ARG A 59 6.55 -8.08 6.30
C ARG A 59 6.39 -8.26 7.81
N ASP A 60 7.23 -9.10 8.40
CA ASP A 60 7.32 -9.22 9.86
C ASP A 60 8.01 -7.99 10.50
N ASP A 61 7.83 -7.85 11.81
CA ASP A 61 8.36 -6.71 12.58
C ASP A 61 9.89 -6.57 12.46
N ALA A 62 10.61 -7.68 12.34
CA ALA A 62 12.06 -7.67 12.22
C ALA A 62 12.51 -7.10 10.87
N ALA A 63 11.86 -7.49 9.78
CA ALA A 63 12.08 -6.95 8.46
C ALA A 63 11.72 -5.46 8.37
N VAL A 64 10.62 -5.05 9.01
CA VAL A 64 10.24 -3.63 9.11
C VAL A 64 11.29 -2.83 9.88
N ALA A 65 11.72 -3.32 11.05
CA ALA A 65 12.73 -2.65 11.86
C ALA A 65 14.08 -2.50 11.13
N ALA A 66 14.54 -3.55 10.44
CA ALA A 66 15.77 -3.51 9.66
C ALA A 66 15.71 -2.47 8.52
N ASP A 67 14.58 -2.37 7.82
CA ASP A 67 14.39 -1.38 6.75
C ASP A 67 14.38 0.05 7.30
N VAL A 68 13.68 0.30 8.41
CA VAL A 68 13.66 1.61 9.07
C VAL A 68 15.06 2.04 9.52
N LEU A 69 15.81 1.16 10.17
CA LEU A 69 17.18 1.44 10.62
C LEU A 69 18.11 1.76 9.44
N ARG A 70 18.01 0.98 8.34
CA ARG A 70 18.77 1.23 7.11
C ARG A 70 18.46 2.61 6.52
N ARG A 71 17.18 3.01 6.46
CA ARG A 71 16.76 4.33 5.97
C ARG A 71 17.26 5.45 6.89
N ALA A 72 17.14 5.29 8.20
CA ALA A 72 17.59 6.26 9.20
C ALA A 72 19.11 6.51 9.12
N ALA A 73 19.90 5.44 8.98
CA ALA A 73 21.34 5.53 8.79
C ALA A 73 21.70 6.28 7.50
N GLY A 74 21.03 5.99 6.38
CA GLY A 74 21.23 6.71 5.12
C GLY A 74 20.86 8.19 5.20
N ALA A 75 19.85 8.53 5.99
CA ALA A 75 19.43 9.91 6.25
C ALA A 75 20.27 10.63 7.33
N LYS A 76 21.27 9.96 7.92
CA LYS A 76 22.12 10.47 9.02
C LYS A 76 21.31 10.95 10.24
N VAL A 77 20.19 10.31 10.51
CA VAL A 77 19.41 10.60 11.71
C VAL A 77 20.20 10.12 12.93
N GLY A 78 20.58 11.06 13.81
CA GLY A 78 21.33 10.76 15.04
C GLY A 78 22.87 10.73 14.90
N ALA A 79 23.40 11.16 13.77
CA ALA A 79 24.84 11.44 13.59
C ALA A 79 25.19 12.90 13.86
#